data_AF-Q72AI4-F1
#
_entry.id   AF-Q72AI4-F1
#
_cell.length_a   1.000
_cell.length_b   1.000
_cell.length_c   1.000
_cell.angle_alpha   90.00
_cell.angle_beta   90.00
_cell.angle_gamma   90.00
#
_symmetry.space_group_name_H-M   'P 1'
#
loop_
_entity.id
_entity.type
_entity.pdbx_description
1 polymer ?
#
loop_
_entity_poly.entity_id
_entity_poly.type
_entity_poly.pdbx_seq_one_letter_code
_entity_poly.pdbx_strand_id
1 'polypeptide(L)'
;MLITDRNIYRNYTVQAYEDKPIRTDIIDAIVNRIEYMTSRFSRVLFIRFDLHYPIDFIAPHDNSHLSKFLNSFTRYLSREGIAFQYVWVREQSREKHQHYHVILLLNGNVTCHSWNCKPPQVSAIQK
;
A
#
# COMPACT_ATOMS: atom_id res chain seq x y z
N MET A 1 1.05 17.59 -14.71
CA MET A 1 0.70 17.98 -13.33
C MET A 1 -0.61 18.73 -13.42
N LEU A 2 -1.72 18.12 -13.00
CA LEU A 2 -3.02 18.78 -12.97
C LEU A 2 -3.27 19.20 -11.53
N ILE A 3 -3.31 20.51 -11.30
CA ILE A 3 -3.70 21.10 -10.01
C ILE A 3 -5.21 21.28 -10.09
N THR A 4 -5.96 20.67 -9.18
CA THR A 4 -7.42 20.82 -9.11
C THR A 4 -7.75 21.83 -8.02
N ASP A 5 -8.44 22.92 -8.36
CA ASP A 5 -8.81 24.02 -7.43
C ASP A 5 -9.87 23.63 -6.39
N ARG A 6 -10.22 22.34 -6.30
CA ARG A 6 -11.18 21.79 -5.35
C ARG A 6 -10.57 20.52 -4.77
N ASN A 7 -10.71 20.34 -3.45
CA ASN A 7 -10.38 19.12 -2.70
C ASN A 7 -11.26 17.90 -3.10
N ILE A 8 -11.70 17.84 -4.35
CA ILE A 8 -12.55 16.81 -4.92
C ILE A 8 -11.78 16.17 -6.07
N TYR A 9 -11.54 14.87 -5.96
CA TYR A 9 -10.86 14.08 -6.96
C TYR A 9 -11.69 12.82 -7.25
N ARG A 10 -12.15 12.64 -8.50
CA ARG A 10 -13.04 11.52 -8.90
C ARG A 10 -14.25 11.34 -7.95
N ASN A 11 -14.88 12.45 -7.56
CA ASN A 11 -15.98 12.51 -6.58
C ASN A 11 -15.63 12.14 -5.13
N TYR A 12 -14.35 11.88 -4.82
CA TYR A 12 -13.87 11.72 -3.46
C TYR A 12 -13.36 13.05 -2.91
N THR A 13 -13.72 13.36 -1.66
CA THR A 13 -13.07 14.44 -0.92
C THR A 13 -11.67 14.02 -0.52
N VAL A 14 -10.68 14.76 -0.99
CA VAL A 14 -9.27 14.57 -0.65
C VAL A 14 -8.91 15.56 0.45
N GLN A 15 -8.33 15.04 1.53
CA GLN A 15 -7.76 15.89 2.57
C GLN A 15 -6.42 16.46 2.08
N ALA A 16 -6.48 17.63 1.45
CA ALA A 16 -5.31 18.38 1.01
C ALA A 16 -5.39 19.82 1.52
N TYR A 17 -4.21 20.43 1.70
CA TYR A 17 -4.12 21.87 1.97
C TYR A 17 -4.53 22.63 0.72
N GLU A 18 -5.36 23.67 0.87
CA GLU A 18 -5.92 24.44 -0.25
C GLU A 18 -4.85 25.06 -1.16
N ASP A 19 -3.67 25.35 -0.59
CA ASP A 19 -2.53 26.01 -1.26
C ASP A 19 -1.51 25.02 -1.84
N LYS A 20 -1.68 23.70 -1.64
CA LYS A 20 -0.69 22.71 -2.06
C LYS A 20 -1.17 21.89 -3.25
N PRO A 21 -0.32 21.72 -4.27
CA PRO A 21 -0.67 20.90 -5.42
C PRO A 21 -0.81 19.44 -5.02
N ILE A 22 -1.88 18.82 -5.51
CA ILE A 22 -2.15 17.41 -5.30
C ILE A 22 -1.42 16.59 -6.38
N ARG A 23 -0.68 15.56 -5.98
CA ARG A 23 -0.07 14.60 -6.90
C ARG A 23 -1.10 13.59 -7.37
N THR A 24 -1.82 13.95 -8.43
CA THR A 24 -2.92 13.15 -8.99
C THR A 24 -2.49 11.76 -9.39
N ASP A 25 -1.25 11.56 -9.84
CA ASP A 25 -0.69 10.25 -10.20
C ASP A 25 -0.63 9.28 -9.00
N ILE A 26 -0.31 9.79 -7.81
CA ILE A 26 -0.30 9.00 -6.58
C ILE A 26 -1.73 8.67 -6.16
N ILE A 27 -2.63 9.66 -6.21
CA ILE A 27 -4.04 9.44 -5.86
C ILE A 27 -4.70 8.46 -6.83
N ASP A 28 -4.44 8.59 -8.13
CA ASP A 28 -4.86 7.64 -9.16
C ASP A 28 -4.45 6.21 -8.80
N ALA A 29 -3.17 6.01 -8.45
CA ALA A 29 -2.67 4.71 -8.05
C ALA A 29 -3.44 4.16 -6.83
N ILE A 30 -3.63 4.98 -5.79
CA ILE A 30 -4.33 4.58 -4.57
C ILE A 30 -5.80 4.25 -4.84
N VAL A 31 -6.55 5.17 -5.46
CA VAL A 31 -7.98 5.01 -5.76
C VAL A 31 -8.22 3.79 -6.64
N ASN A 32 -7.42 3.61 -7.70
CA ASN A 32 -7.57 2.46 -8.59
C ASN A 32 -7.37 1.12 -7.85
N ARG A 33 -6.49 1.05 -6.84
CA ARG A 33 -6.30 -0.17 -6.04
C ARG A 33 -7.38 -0.37 -4.99
N ILE A 34 -7.88 0.71 -4.40
CA ILE A 34 -9.04 0.64 -3.50
C ILE A 34 -10.25 0.11 -4.28
N GLU A 35 -10.64 0.76 -5.38
CA GLU A 35 -11.79 0.37 -6.21
C GLU A 35 -11.66 -1.07 -6.72
N TYR A 36 -10.47 -1.48 -7.15
CA TYR A 36 -10.22 -2.87 -7.56
C TYR A 36 -10.45 -3.87 -6.41
N MET A 37 -9.92 -3.58 -5.22
CA MET A 37 -10.02 -4.50 -4.09
C MET A 37 -11.45 -4.55 -3.53
N THR A 38 -12.13 -3.40 -3.44
CA THR A 38 -13.50 -3.32 -2.91
C THR A 38 -14.56 -3.81 -3.89
N SER A 39 -14.31 -3.76 -5.21
CA SER A 39 -15.19 -4.42 -6.19
C SER A 39 -15.06 -5.94 -6.18
N ARG A 40 -13.88 -6.47 -5.82
CA ARG A 40 -13.60 -7.90 -5.81
C ARG A 40 -13.95 -8.60 -4.49
N PHE A 41 -13.80 -7.92 -3.36
CA PHE A 41 -13.96 -8.51 -2.03
C PHE A 41 -14.94 -7.71 -1.17
N SER A 42 -15.82 -8.42 -0.46
CA SER A 42 -16.78 -7.82 0.48
C SER A 42 -16.12 -7.20 1.72
N ARG A 43 -14.90 -7.62 2.05
CA ARG A 43 -14.07 -7.05 3.13
C ARG A 43 -12.65 -6.85 2.62
N VAL A 44 -12.12 -5.64 2.80
CA VAL A 44 -10.74 -5.28 2.44
C VAL A 44 -10.04 -4.77 3.69
N LEU A 45 -8.87 -5.32 4.01
CA LEU A 45 -8.03 -4.81 5.09
C LEU A 45 -7.04 -3.80 4.50
N PHE A 46 -7.12 -2.55 4.92
CA PHE A 46 -6.23 -1.47 4.52
C PHE A 46 -5.17 -1.25 5.62
N ILE A 47 -3.89 -1.34 5.24
CA ILE A 47 -2.76 -1.14 6.14
C ILE A 47 -1.85 -0.07 5.55
N ARG A 48 -1.52 0.94 6.34
CA ARG A 48 -0.50 1.94 6.00
C ARG A 48 0.64 1.84 7.01
N PHE A 49 1.86 1.67 6.52
CA PHE A 49 3.05 1.62 7.34
C PHE A 49 4.19 2.38 6.68
N ASP A 50 5.11 2.85 7.51
CA ASP A 50 6.23 3.66 7.10
C ASP A 50 7.53 2.87 7.25
N LEU A 51 8.32 2.80 6.19
CA LEU A 51 9.64 2.18 6.20
C LEU A 51 10.70 3.27 6.29
N HIS A 52 11.50 3.16 7.34
CA HIS A 52 12.60 4.07 7.64
C HIS A 52 13.90 3.27 7.72
N TYR A 53 14.98 3.86 7.22
CA TYR A 53 16.31 3.32 7.49
C TYR A 53 16.73 3.65 8.93
N PRO A 54 17.56 2.79 9.56
CA PRO A 54 18.19 3.13 10.82
C PRO A 54 18.99 4.43 10.73
N ILE A 55 19.10 5.15 11.85
CA ILE A 55 19.78 6.46 11.89
C ILE A 55 21.26 6.37 11.50
N ASP A 56 21.92 5.27 11.88
CA ASP A 56 23.34 5.03 11.57
C ASP A 56 23.56 4.32 10.22
N PHE A 57 22.51 4.24 9.39
CA PHE A 57 22.57 3.56 8.10
C PHE A 57 22.58 4.57 6.94
N ILE A 58 23.58 4.45 6.07
CA ILE A 58 23.64 5.23 4.83
C ILE A 58 22.66 4.60 3.83
N ALA A 59 21.50 5.23 3.68
CA ALA A 59 20.47 4.78 2.76
C ALA A 59 20.99 4.85 1.30
N PRO A 60 20.74 3.82 0.47
CA PRO A 60 21.04 3.90 -0.95
C PRO A 60 20.22 5.03 -1.59
N HIS A 61 20.80 5.66 -2.62
CA HIS A 61 20.09 6.69 -3.38
C HIS A 61 18.96 6.10 -4.25
N ASP A 62 18.99 4.80 -4.54
CA ASP A 62 17.97 4.09 -5.33
C ASP A 62 16.88 3.45 -4.45
N ASN A 63 15.94 2.74 -5.10
CA ASN A 63 14.85 2.03 -4.43
C ASN A 63 15.10 0.51 -4.37
N SER A 64 16.35 0.05 -4.50
CA SER A 64 16.67 -1.37 -4.67
C SER A 64 16.31 -2.20 -3.43
N HIS A 65 16.59 -1.69 -2.24
CA HIS A 65 16.25 -2.34 -0.97
C HIS A 65 14.74 -2.47 -0.78
N LEU A 66 13.99 -1.40 -1.04
CA LEU A 66 12.53 -1.42 -1.00
C LEU A 66 11.98 -2.45 -2.00
N SER A 67 12.50 -2.46 -3.22
CA SER A 67 12.06 -3.38 -4.27
C SER A 67 12.29 -4.84 -3.88
N LYS A 68 13.45 -5.16 -3.28
CA LYS A 68 13.76 -6.48 -2.73
C LYS A 68 12.82 -6.86 -1.58
N PHE A 69 12.57 -5.94 -0.66
CA PHE A 69 11.63 -6.15 0.45
C PHE A 69 10.22 -6.45 -0.07
N LEU A 70 9.68 -5.58 -0.93
CA LEU A 70 8.33 -5.74 -1.48
C LEU A 70 8.22 -7.02 -2.31
N ASN A 71 9.21 -7.37 -3.13
CA ASN A 71 9.20 -8.63 -3.89
C ASN A 71 9.18 -9.86 -2.96
N SER A 72 10.00 -9.87 -1.90
CA SER A 72 9.98 -10.96 -0.92
C SER A 72 8.62 -11.05 -0.22
N PHE A 73 8.08 -9.92 0.22
CA PHE A 73 6.84 -9.82 0.95
C PHE A 73 5.62 -10.21 0.10
N THR A 74 5.53 -9.73 -1.13
CA THR A 74 4.42 -10.07 -2.04
C THR A 74 4.45 -11.54 -2.45
N ARG A 75 5.65 -12.12 -2.66
CA ARG A 75 5.80 -13.56 -2.89
C ARG A 75 5.30 -14.39 -1.71
N TYR A 76 5.56 -13.95 -0.48
CA TYR A 76 5.00 -14.60 0.71
C TYR A 76 3.47 -14.56 0.69
N LEU A 77 2.87 -13.38 0.50
CA LEU A 77 1.41 -13.24 0.44
C LEU A 77 0.77 -14.10 -0.66
N SER A 78 1.39 -14.16 -1.85
CA SER A 78 0.93 -15.01 -2.95
C SER A 78 0.96 -16.50 -2.60
N ARG A 79 2.02 -16.95 -1.90
CA ARG A 79 2.14 -18.37 -1.45
C ARG A 79 1.07 -18.73 -0.42
N GLU A 80 0.68 -17.79 0.43
CA GLU A 80 -0.41 -17.97 1.39
C GLU A 80 -1.81 -17.85 0.75
N GLY A 81 -1.90 -17.66 -0.58
CA GLY A 81 -3.17 -17.51 -1.28
C GLY A 81 -3.91 -16.21 -0.96
N ILE A 82 -3.22 -15.21 -0.43
CA ILE A 82 -3.81 -13.93 -0.07
C ILE A 82 -3.77 -13.03 -1.29
N ALA A 83 -4.95 -12.58 -1.74
CA ALA A 83 -5.02 -11.54 -2.77
C ALA A 83 -4.70 -10.18 -2.15
N PHE A 84 -3.83 -9.42 -2.82
CA PHE A 84 -3.38 -8.12 -2.34
C PHE A 84 -3.19 -7.11 -3.47
N GLN A 85 -3.15 -5.84 -3.09
CA GLN A 85 -2.64 -4.72 -3.87
C GLN A 85 -1.76 -3.85 -2.97
N TYR A 86 -0.80 -3.13 -3.53
CA TYR A 86 -0.01 -2.17 -2.76
C TYR A 86 0.35 -0.94 -3.59
N VAL A 87 0.61 0.16 -2.90
CA VAL A 87 1.16 1.40 -3.45
C VAL A 87 2.25 1.87 -2.50
N TRP A 88 3.35 2.40 -3.02
CA TRP A 88 4.37 3.03 -2.20
C TRP A 88 4.81 4.36 -2.79
N VAL A 89 5.21 5.28 -1.93
CA VAL A 89 5.79 6.56 -2.31
C VAL A 89 7.06 6.79 -1.49
N ARG A 90 8.04 7.45 -2.09
CA ARG A 90 9.28 7.83 -1.44
C ARG A 90 9.26 9.34 -1.17
N GLU A 91 9.51 9.72 0.07
CA GLU A 91 9.75 11.12 0.40
C GLU A 91 11.16 11.50 -0.05
N GLN A 92 11.25 12.44 -0.98
CA GLN A 92 12.51 13.00 -1.45
C GLN A 92 12.80 14.30 -0.70
N SER A 93 13.12 14.18 0.59
CA SER A 93 13.64 15.30 1.36
C SER A 93 15.15 15.43 1.17
N ARG A 94 15.68 16.65 1.39
CA ARG A 94 17.14 16.91 1.50
C ARG A 94 17.74 16.29 2.76
N GLU A 95 16.90 15.82 3.68
CA GLU A 95 17.25 15.11 4.91
C GLU A 95 17.99 13.80 4.61
N LYS A 96 18.85 13.38 5.57
CA LYS A 96 19.76 12.24 5.41
C LYS A 96 19.08 10.87 5.29
N HIS A 97 17.79 10.76 5.64
CA HIS A 97 17.09 9.48 5.73
C HIS A 97 15.92 9.42 4.75
N GLN A 98 15.94 8.38 3.91
CA GLN A 98 14.88 8.12 2.94
C GLN A 98 13.70 7.46 3.64
N HIS A 99 12.52 8.03 3.50
CA HIS A 99 11.29 7.54 4.11
C HIS A 99 10.34 7.03 3.02
N TYR A 100 9.74 5.86 3.25
CA TYR A 100 8.76 5.29 2.33
C TYR A 100 7.43 5.10 3.02
N HIS A 101 6.37 5.63 2.42
CA HIS A 101 5.00 5.34 2.84
C HIS A 101 4.46 4.23 1.97
N VAL A 102 4.05 3.13 2.60
CA VAL A 102 3.49 1.97 1.91
C VAL A 102 2.05 1.78 2.34
N ILE A 103 1.17 1.62 1.35
CA ILE A 103 -0.20 1.19 1.52
C ILE A 103 -0.30 -0.25 1.01
N LEU A 104 -0.91 -1.12 1.81
CA LEU A 104 -1.19 -2.51 1.49
C LEU A 104 -2.69 -2.75 1.67
N LEU A 105 -3.32 -3.31 0.65
CA LEU A 105 -4.69 -3.75 0.67
C LEU A 105 -4.71 -5.27 0.56
N LEU A 106 -5.37 -5.95 1.51
CA LEU A 106 -5.48 -7.41 1.55
C LEU A 106 -6.95 -7.83 1.44
N ASN A 107 -7.20 -9.01 0.90
CA ASN A 107 -8.50 -9.65 1.01
C ASN A 107 -8.84 -9.88 2.50
N GLY A 108 -9.70 -9.03 3.03
CA GLY A 108 -10.07 -9.05 4.43
C GLY A 108 -10.84 -10.30 4.82
N ASN A 109 -11.44 -11.05 3.89
CA ASN A 109 -12.16 -12.29 4.23
C ASN A 109 -11.21 -13.41 4.69
N VAL A 110 -9.97 -13.41 4.21
CA VAL A 110 -8.93 -14.38 4.62
C VAL A 110 -7.94 -13.77 5.62
N THR A 111 -7.77 -12.45 5.60
CA THR A 111 -6.89 -11.74 6.53
C THR A 111 -7.71 -10.97 7.55
N CYS A 112 -7.79 -11.49 8.78
CA CYS A 112 -8.60 -10.88 9.83
C CYS A 112 -7.90 -9.73 10.56
N HIS A 113 -6.56 -9.75 10.67
CA HIS A 113 -5.78 -8.72 11.37
C HIS A 113 -4.39 -8.56 10.73
N SER A 114 -3.75 -7.40 10.94
CA SER A 114 -2.38 -7.10 10.47
C SER A 114 -1.31 -8.09 10.96
N TRP A 115 -1.61 -8.83 12.04
CA TRP A 115 -0.71 -9.79 12.67
C TRP A 115 -1.09 -11.26 12.42
N ASN A 116 -2.25 -11.55 11.82
CA ASN A 116 -2.77 -12.92 11.73
C ASN A 116 -3.44 -13.16 10.37
N CYS A 117 -2.64 -13.66 9.43
CA CYS A 117 -3.11 -14.33 8.22
C CYS A 117 -3.25 -15.81 8.56
N LYS A 118 -4.48 -16.28 8.83
CA LYS A 118 -4.72 -17.73 8.78
C LYS A 118 -5.15 -18.06 7.36
N PRO A 119 -4.41 -18.90 6.60
CA PRO A 119 -4.94 -19.41 5.36
C PRO A 119 -6.28 -20.13 5.66
N PRO A 120 -7.27 -20.06 4.75
CA PRO A 120 -8.50 -20.81 4.92
C PRO A 120 -8.13 -22.29 5.06
N GLN A 121 -8.56 -22.89 6.18
CA GLN A 121 -8.42 -24.33 6.41
C GLN A 121 -9.23 -25.02 5.32
N VAL A 122 -8.55 -25.62 4.35
CA VAL A 122 -9.20 -26.53 3.41
C VAL A 122 -9.70 -27.69 4.27
N SER A 123 -10.99 -27.72 4.57
CA SER A 123 -11.62 -28.84 5.24
C SER A 123 -11.33 -30.08 4.39
N ALA A 124 -10.50 -30.98 4.92
CA ALA A 124 -10.30 -32.29 4.35
C ALA A 124 -11.68 -32.94 4.21
N ILE A 125 -12.16 -33.05 2.98
CA ILE A 125 -13.30 -33.90 2.66
C ILE A 125 -12.81 -35.33 2.93
N GLN A 126 -13.16 -35.88 4.08
CA GLN A 126 -13.09 -37.32 4.30
C GLN A 126 -14.04 -37.97 3.28
N LYS A 127 -13.46 -38.74 2.36
CA LYS A 127 -14.14 -39.82 1.65
C LYS A 127 -13.60 -41.13 2.17
#